data_AF-A0A0F2T6H1-F1
#
_entry.id   AF-A0A0F2T6H1-F1
#
_cell.length_a   1.000
_cell.length_b   1.000
_cell.length_c   1.000
_cell.angle_alpha   90.00
_cell.angle_beta   90.00
_cell.angle_gamma   90.00
#
_symmetry.space_group_name_H-M   'P 1'
#
loop_
_entity.id
_entity.type
_entity.pdbx_description
1 polymer ?
#
loop_
_entity_poly.entity_id
_entity_poly.type
_entity_poly.pdbx_seq_one_letter_code
_entity_poly.pdbx_strand_id
1 'polypeptide(L)'
;MAGAHDSRARVARRIATAAAYGGGGLGLLGVGLVGLLVTESKLAVQAIGNLENPPRADGVYGEAFAADDAAPQRPLVLAVLGDSTGAGLGVLRSRETPGALLAAGLASVAERPVRLVNAARSGGRSADLSGQLEQALRQHPDIAVIMVGANDVTRHSPAQLAVRQLGEAVAALRANGCEVVVGTCPDLGTIKPVRPPLRWVARRLSRQLAAAQTIAVVEAGGRTVSLGSLLGPEFAARPEMFAADRYHPSAQGYATAAMAVLPSVCAALGLWPEEEHPTAPVPGDAVLPVAVAAAAAAGRSGTEVAAVDPEGAGRRWALLRHRLRIGLPGAGLPDPEAGKAAGAGPGSTSASSHAGTGDA
;
A
#
# COMPACT_ATOMS: atom_id res chain seq x y z
N MET A 1 -38.41 -41.36 8.15
CA MET A 1 -37.21 -40.48 8.15
C MET A 1 -35.97 -41.22 8.67
N ALA A 2 -35.56 -42.34 8.04
CA ALA A 2 -34.40 -43.13 8.49
C ALA A 2 -33.12 -42.90 7.65
N GLY A 3 -33.24 -42.41 6.40
CA GLY A 3 -32.10 -42.30 5.46
C GLY A 3 -31.11 -41.16 5.72
N ALA A 4 -31.49 -40.12 6.46
CA ALA A 4 -30.64 -38.95 6.71
C ALA A 4 -29.61 -39.17 7.84
N HIS A 5 -29.96 -40.00 8.84
CA HIS A 5 -29.07 -40.34 9.94
C HIS A 5 -27.97 -41.33 9.51
N ASP A 6 -28.31 -42.30 8.66
CA ASP A 6 -27.35 -43.26 8.09
C ASP A 6 -26.33 -42.60 7.16
N SER A 7 -26.71 -41.53 6.46
CA SER A 7 -25.81 -40.77 5.58
C SER A 7 -24.74 -40.03 6.38
N ARG A 8 -25.12 -39.37 7.47
CA ARG A 8 -24.19 -38.65 8.37
C ARG A 8 -23.26 -39.60 9.11
N ALA A 9 -23.75 -40.76 9.54
CA ALA A 9 -22.92 -41.79 10.17
C ALA A 9 -21.87 -42.37 9.22
N ARG A 10 -22.21 -42.59 7.95
CA ARG A 10 -21.27 -43.09 6.93
C ARG A 10 -20.21 -42.04 6.54
N VAL A 11 -20.57 -40.75 6.48
CA VAL A 11 -19.62 -39.66 6.24
C VAL A 11 -18.66 -39.50 7.42
N ALA A 12 -19.17 -39.51 8.66
CA ALA A 12 -18.33 -39.47 9.86
C ALA A 12 -17.36 -40.67 9.92
N ARG A 13 -17.85 -41.88 9.57
CA ARG A 13 -17.02 -43.10 9.57
C ARG A 13 -15.96 -43.09 8.47
N ARG A 14 -16.24 -42.48 7.31
CA ARG A 14 -15.27 -42.27 6.21
C ARG A 14 -14.19 -41.23 6.55
N ILE A 15 -14.57 -40.15 7.23
CA ILE A 15 -13.60 -39.15 7.72
C ILE A 15 -12.70 -39.77 8.80
N ALA A 16 -13.28 -40.55 9.71
CA ALA A 16 -12.52 -41.24 10.75
C ALA A 16 -11.58 -42.33 10.18
N THR A 17 -11.99 -43.06 9.15
CA THR A 17 -11.13 -44.08 8.50
C THR A 17 -10.03 -43.46 7.63
N ALA A 18 -10.28 -42.32 6.98
CA ALA A 18 -9.25 -41.56 6.27
C ALA A 18 -8.18 -40.98 7.22
N ALA A 19 -8.59 -40.58 8.43
CA ALA A 19 -7.68 -40.15 9.49
C ALA A 19 -6.84 -41.31 10.07
N ALA A 20 -7.40 -42.52 10.13
CA ALA A 20 -6.75 -43.68 10.75
C ALA A 20 -5.72 -44.40 9.84
N TYR A 21 -5.91 -44.42 8.52
CA TYR A 21 -5.13 -45.32 7.63
C TYR A 21 -4.31 -44.64 6.52
N GLY A 22 -4.33 -43.31 6.38
CA GLY A 22 -3.49 -42.66 5.34
C GLY A 22 -3.26 -41.16 5.47
N GLY A 23 -3.98 -40.45 6.34
CA GLY A 23 -3.88 -38.98 6.47
C GLY A 23 -3.66 -38.44 7.88
N GLY A 24 -3.46 -39.31 8.89
CA GLY A 24 -3.45 -38.92 10.31
C GLY A 24 -2.39 -37.88 10.67
N GLY A 25 -1.15 -38.03 10.19
CA GLY A 25 -0.06 -37.08 10.47
C GLY A 25 -0.28 -35.72 9.81
N LEU A 26 -0.61 -35.69 8.51
CA LEU A 26 -0.83 -34.44 7.76
C LEU A 26 -2.10 -33.71 8.21
N GLY A 27 -3.17 -34.43 8.54
CA GLY A 27 -4.41 -33.86 9.06
C GLY A 27 -4.22 -33.24 10.45
N LEU A 28 -3.52 -33.93 11.36
CA LEU A 28 -3.20 -33.41 12.70
C LEU A 28 -2.22 -32.24 12.65
N LEU A 29 -1.20 -32.28 11.79
CA LEU A 29 -0.28 -31.16 11.56
C LEU A 29 -1.01 -29.94 10.98
N GLY A 30 -1.94 -30.15 10.03
CA GLY A 30 -2.77 -29.09 9.46
C GLY A 30 -3.68 -28.44 10.50
N VAL A 31 -4.37 -29.23 11.32
CA VAL A 31 -5.21 -28.74 12.43
C VAL A 31 -4.38 -28.00 13.47
N GLY A 32 -3.20 -28.51 13.82
CA GLY A 32 -2.27 -27.87 14.74
C GLY A 32 -1.79 -26.50 14.23
N LEU A 33 -1.43 -26.41 12.95
CA LEU A 33 -1.02 -25.14 12.33
C LEU A 33 -2.16 -24.12 12.30
N VAL A 34 -3.38 -24.53 11.94
CA VAL A 34 -4.56 -23.64 11.99
C VAL A 34 -4.82 -23.17 13.41
N GLY A 35 -4.74 -24.06 14.40
CA GLY A 35 -4.87 -23.70 15.82
C GLY A 35 -3.82 -22.67 16.27
N LEU A 36 -2.57 -22.84 15.83
CA LEU A 36 -1.48 -21.90 16.10
C LEU A 36 -1.78 -20.52 15.48
N LEU A 37 -2.15 -20.46 14.20
CA LEU A 37 -2.48 -19.21 13.51
C LEU A 37 -3.65 -18.46 14.17
N VAL A 38 -4.71 -19.19 14.57
CA VAL A 38 -5.85 -18.61 15.28
C VAL A 38 -5.42 -18.06 16.65
N THR A 39 -4.54 -18.78 17.36
CA THR A 39 -4.03 -18.34 18.67
C THR A 39 -3.16 -17.09 18.53
N GLU A 40 -2.23 -17.07 17.57
CA GLU A 40 -1.41 -15.89 17.27
C GLU A 40 -2.25 -14.69 16.85
N SER A 41 -3.33 -14.92 16.08
CA SER A 41 -4.25 -13.86 15.66
C SER A 41 -4.94 -13.23 16.87
N LYS A 42 -5.44 -14.05 17.80
CA LYS A 42 -6.05 -13.55 19.06
C LYS A 42 -5.04 -12.76 19.90
N LEU A 43 -3.82 -13.26 20.04
CA LEU A 43 -2.75 -12.56 20.78
C LEU A 43 -2.36 -11.24 20.11
N ALA A 44 -2.31 -11.20 18.78
CA ALA A 44 -2.04 -9.99 18.03
C ALA A 44 -3.16 -8.96 18.24
N VAL A 45 -4.43 -9.36 18.13
CA VAL A 45 -5.59 -8.48 18.38
C VAL A 45 -5.59 -7.94 19.81
N GLN A 46 -5.29 -8.78 20.81
CA GLN A 46 -5.19 -8.34 22.20
C GLN A 46 -4.02 -7.37 22.45
N ALA A 47 -2.95 -7.48 21.66
CA ALA A 47 -1.78 -6.60 21.76
C ALA A 47 -1.97 -5.27 21.02
N ILE A 48 -2.99 -5.15 20.16
CA ILE A 48 -3.39 -3.92 19.50
C ILE A 48 -4.26 -3.13 20.48
N GLY A 49 -3.78 -1.94 20.84
CA GLY A 49 -4.52 -1.05 21.74
C GLY A 49 -5.76 -0.47 21.07
N ASN A 50 -6.71 -0.01 21.88
CA ASN A 50 -7.82 0.79 21.37
C ASN A 50 -7.34 2.23 21.18
N LEU A 51 -7.69 2.81 20.05
CA LEU A 51 -7.48 4.23 19.77
C LEU A 51 -8.80 4.98 19.84
N GLU A 52 -8.73 6.26 20.14
CA GLU A 52 -9.86 7.17 20.00
C GLU A 52 -10.26 7.32 18.53
N ASN A 53 -11.48 7.78 18.30
CA ASN A 53 -11.93 8.08 16.94
C ASN A 53 -11.03 9.12 16.28
N PRO A 54 -10.78 9.02 14.97
CA PRO A 54 -9.94 9.98 14.28
C PRO A 54 -10.57 11.38 14.33
N PRO A 55 -9.75 12.44 14.41
CA PRO A 55 -10.25 13.81 14.38
C PRO A 55 -10.88 14.12 13.00
N ARG A 56 -11.97 14.90 12.99
CA ARG A 56 -12.61 15.34 11.74
C ARG A 56 -11.69 16.29 10.98
N ALA A 57 -11.45 16.01 9.71
CA ALA A 57 -10.54 16.78 8.86
C ALA A 57 -11.21 17.50 7.70
N ASP A 58 -12.51 17.26 7.45
CA ASP A 58 -13.28 17.94 6.42
C ASP A 58 -13.16 19.47 6.56
N GLY A 59 -12.95 20.15 5.44
CA GLY A 59 -12.68 21.58 5.42
C GLY A 59 -12.04 22.04 4.12
N VAL A 60 -11.73 23.33 4.04
CA VAL A 60 -11.00 23.93 2.91
C VAL A 60 -9.55 24.13 3.34
N TYR A 61 -8.62 23.73 2.48
CA TYR A 61 -7.19 23.81 2.66
C TYR A 61 -6.60 24.76 1.60
N GLY A 62 -5.58 25.52 1.98
CA GLY A 62 -4.96 26.49 1.07
C GLY A 62 -5.80 27.73 0.83
N GLU A 63 -6.48 28.25 1.85
CA GLU A 63 -7.28 29.49 1.76
C GLU A 63 -6.46 30.69 1.29
N ALA A 64 -5.15 30.71 1.53
CA ALA A 64 -4.24 31.72 0.99
C ALA A 64 -4.20 31.76 -0.55
N PHE A 65 -4.67 30.71 -1.23
CA PHE A 65 -4.79 30.63 -2.69
C PHE A 65 -6.19 31.02 -3.19
N ALA A 66 -7.13 31.34 -2.30
CA ALA A 66 -8.40 31.94 -2.68
C ALA A 66 -8.12 33.43 -3.00
N ALA A 67 -7.78 33.74 -4.25
CA ALA A 67 -7.44 35.09 -4.68
C ALA A 67 -8.52 36.12 -4.32
N ASP A 68 -8.11 37.29 -3.83
CA ASP A 68 -9.02 38.42 -3.55
C ASP A 68 -9.49 39.16 -4.83
N ASP A 69 -8.69 39.13 -5.91
CA ASP A 69 -8.87 40.03 -7.07
C ASP A 69 -9.00 39.34 -8.45
N ALA A 70 -8.84 38.02 -8.54
CA ALA A 70 -9.12 37.23 -9.76
C ALA A 70 -10.41 36.43 -9.57
N ALA A 71 -11.21 36.26 -10.64
CA ALA A 71 -12.47 35.52 -10.57
C ALA A 71 -12.29 34.19 -9.81
N PRO A 72 -12.95 34.00 -8.65
CA PRO A 72 -12.58 32.94 -7.72
C PRO A 72 -12.78 31.58 -8.37
N GLN A 73 -11.68 30.85 -8.57
CA GLN A 73 -11.75 29.49 -9.05
C GLN A 73 -12.40 28.62 -7.96
N ARG A 74 -13.41 27.83 -8.32
CA ARG A 74 -14.05 26.88 -7.39
C ARG A 74 -12.96 26.02 -6.74
N PRO A 75 -12.96 25.76 -5.42
CA PRO A 75 -11.99 24.84 -4.82
C PRO A 75 -12.00 23.46 -5.50
N LEU A 76 -10.84 22.82 -5.65
CA LEU A 76 -10.77 21.41 -6.02
C LEU A 76 -11.44 20.58 -4.92
N VAL A 77 -12.16 19.53 -5.27
CA VAL A 77 -12.82 18.64 -4.31
C VAL A 77 -12.06 17.32 -4.24
N LEU A 78 -11.39 17.10 -3.12
CA LEU A 78 -10.71 15.83 -2.80
C LEU A 78 -11.61 14.99 -1.90
N ALA A 79 -12.01 13.81 -2.38
CA ALA A 79 -12.70 12.82 -1.58
C ALA A 79 -11.72 11.76 -1.04
N VAL A 80 -11.88 11.35 0.21
CA VAL A 80 -11.16 10.20 0.80
C VAL A 80 -12.17 9.12 1.18
N LEU A 81 -11.93 7.90 0.70
CA LEU A 81 -12.74 6.72 1.00
C LEU A 81 -11.84 5.60 1.55
N GLY A 82 -12.46 4.66 2.24
CA GLY A 82 -11.84 3.42 2.68
C GLY A 82 -12.01 3.14 4.17
N ASP A 83 -10.91 2.69 4.79
CA ASP A 83 -10.91 2.17 6.14
C ASP A 83 -10.35 3.16 7.19
N SER A 84 -9.88 2.64 8.34
CA SER A 84 -9.25 3.45 9.39
C SER A 84 -8.02 4.20 8.91
N THR A 85 -7.31 3.66 7.91
CA THR A 85 -6.16 4.33 7.29
C THR A 85 -6.62 5.61 6.62
N GLY A 86 -7.62 5.56 5.73
CA GLY A 86 -8.18 6.75 5.08
C GLY A 86 -8.86 7.72 6.06
N ALA A 87 -9.45 7.20 7.14
CA ALA A 87 -10.05 8.03 8.18
C ALA A 87 -9.01 8.80 9.02
N GLY A 88 -7.75 8.35 9.06
CA GLY A 88 -6.69 8.96 9.88
C GLY A 88 -6.66 8.46 11.33
N LEU A 89 -7.03 7.20 11.57
CA LEU A 89 -6.97 6.63 12.93
C LEU A 89 -5.53 6.56 13.44
N GLY A 90 -5.28 7.07 14.65
CA GLY A 90 -3.94 7.07 15.27
C GLY A 90 -3.27 8.43 15.34
N VAL A 91 -3.87 9.47 14.77
CA VAL A 91 -3.44 10.87 14.98
C VAL A 91 -4.37 11.60 15.93
N LEU A 92 -3.84 12.65 16.58
CA LEU A 92 -4.59 13.46 17.54
C LEU A 92 -5.09 14.77 16.94
N ARG A 93 -4.53 15.23 15.81
CA ARG A 93 -4.90 16.50 15.17
C ARG A 93 -5.42 16.28 13.76
N SER A 94 -6.46 17.01 13.38
CA SER A 94 -7.07 16.95 12.04
C SER A 94 -6.05 17.13 10.91
N ARG A 95 -5.10 18.07 11.08
CA ARG A 95 -4.04 18.35 10.10
C ARG A 95 -3.02 17.21 9.89
N GLU A 96 -3.01 16.23 10.77
CA GLU A 96 -2.11 15.07 10.71
C GLU A 96 -2.79 13.89 10.00
N THR A 97 -4.08 13.98 9.68
CA THR A 97 -4.79 12.95 8.91
C THR A 97 -4.27 12.89 7.47
N PRO A 98 -4.30 11.72 6.82
CA PRO A 98 -3.82 11.60 5.44
C PRO A 98 -4.62 12.47 4.47
N GLY A 99 -5.93 12.60 4.67
CA GLY A 99 -6.76 13.49 3.88
C GLY A 99 -6.33 14.96 3.98
N ALA A 100 -6.05 15.45 5.20
CA ALA A 100 -5.59 16.83 5.40
C ALA A 100 -4.21 17.07 4.78
N LEU A 101 -3.28 16.12 4.94
CA LEU A 101 -1.93 16.20 4.36
C LEU A 101 -1.98 16.22 2.83
N LEU A 102 -2.82 15.38 2.24
CA LEU A 102 -3.04 15.36 0.79
C LEU A 102 -3.72 16.63 0.30
N ALA A 103 -4.74 17.13 1.00
CA ALA A 103 -5.44 18.36 0.64
C ALA A 103 -4.51 19.59 0.68
N ALA A 104 -3.70 19.70 1.74
CA ALA A 104 -2.72 20.78 1.89
C ALA A 104 -1.64 20.70 0.79
N GLY A 105 -1.06 19.52 0.57
CA GLY A 105 -0.06 19.33 -0.48
C GLY A 105 -0.61 19.59 -1.88
N LEU A 106 -1.82 19.12 -2.16
CA LEU A 106 -2.50 19.37 -3.44
C LEU A 106 -2.79 20.86 -3.62
N ALA A 107 -3.24 21.56 -2.58
CA ALA A 107 -3.51 22.99 -2.65
C ALA A 107 -2.24 23.79 -2.98
N SER A 108 -1.11 23.41 -2.40
CA SER A 108 0.19 24.04 -2.69
C SER A 108 0.65 23.78 -4.13
N VAL A 109 0.51 22.56 -4.64
CA VAL A 109 0.94 22.24 -6.02
C VAL A 109 0.00 22.85 -7.07
N ALA A 110 -1.30 22.87 -6.79
CA ALA A 110 -2.30 23.42 -7.71
C ALA A 110 -2.42 24.94 -7.62
N GLU A 111 -1.79 25.58 -6.63
CA GLU A 111 -2.00 26.98 -6.25
C GLU A 111 -3.50 27.34 -6.18
N ARG A 112 -4.31 26.41 -5.65
CA ARG A 112 -5.77 26.49 -5.64
C ARG A 112 -6.32 25.86 -4.36
N PRO A 113 -7.35 26.46 -3.73
CA PRO A 113 -7.95 25.86 -2.54
C PRO A 113 -8.49 24.45 -2.81
N VAL A 114 -8.36 23.57 -1.81
CA VAL A 114 -8.86 22.19 -1.87
C VAL A 114 -9.86 21.96 -0.76
N ARG A 115 -11.09 21.60 -1.12
CA ARG A 115 -12.11 21.12 -0.19
C ARG A 115 -11.97 19.62 0.01
N LEU A 116 -11.62 19.21 1.22
CA LEU A 116 -11.55 17.82 1.63
C LEU A 116 -12.92 17.31 2.09
N VAL A 117 -13.30 16.14 1.59
CA VAL A 117 -14.46 15.36 2.04
C VAL A 117 -13.97 13.98 2.45
N ASN A 118 -14.09 13.63 3.73
CA ASN A 118 -13.71 12.29 4.20
C ASN A 118 -14.95 11.42 4.43
N ALA A 119 -15.12 10.42 3.58
CA ALA A 119 -16.14 9.38 3.69
C ALA A 119 -15.59 8.06 4.22
N ALA A 120 -14.28 7.96 4.49
CA ALA A 120 -13.66 6.75 5.02
C ALA A 120 -14.17 6.44 6.44
N ARG A 121 -14.29 5.15 6.76
CA ARG A 121 -14.82 4.69 8.05
C ARG A 121 -13.86 3.70 8.69
N SER A 122 -13.56 3.93 9.96
CA SER A 122 -12.79 2.96 10.75
C SER A 122 -13.47 1.59 10.72
N GLY A 123 -12.68 0.54 10.48
CA GLY A 123 -13.17 -0.83 10.32
C GLY A 123 -13.83 -1.14 8.96
N GLY A 124 -13.90 -0.18 8.04
CA GLY A 124 -14.48 -0.36 6.71
C GLY A 124 -13.73 -1.40 5.86
N ARG A 125 -14.46 -2.12 5.02
CA ARG A 125 -13.99 -3.10 4.04
C ARG A 125 -14.34 -2.65 2.63
N SER A 126 -13.85 -3.33 1.61
CA SER A 126 -14.26 -3.07 0.22
C SER A 126 -15.78 -3.15 0.02
N ALA A 127 -16.48 -4.00 0.79
CA ALA A 127 -17.94 -4.11 0.76
C ALA A 127 -18.69 -2.85 1.26
N ASP A 128 -18.02 -2.03 2.07
CA ASP A 128 -18.60 -0.81 2.64
C ASP A 128 -18.39 0.41 1.72
N LEU A 129 -17.63 0.28 0.63
CA LEU A 129 -17.32 1.37 -0.28
C LEU A 129 -18.54 1.92 -1.00
N SER A 130 -19.58 1.10 -1.27
CA SER A 130 -20.79 1.56 -1.95
C SER A 130 -21.49 2.69 -1.20
N GLY A 131 -21.64 2.56 0.12
CA GLY A 131 -22.23 3.63 0.94
C GLY A 131 -21.35 4.88 1.02
N GLN A 132 -20.03 4.72 1.03
CA GLN A 132 -19.09 5.85 1.03
C GLN A 132 -19.08 6.57 -0.33
N LEU A 133 -19.20 5.81 -1.42
CA LEU A 133 -19.29 6.30 -2.79
C LEU A 133 -20.51 7.22 -2.96
N GLU A 134 -21.68 6.81 -2.46
CA GLU A 134 -22.88 7.65 -2.51
C GLU A 134 -22.65 9.00 -1.80
N GLN A 135 -21.96 9.01 -0.67
CA GLN A 135 -21.61 10.24 0.04
C GLN A 135 -20.62 11.10 -0.75
N ALA A 136 -19.58 10.50 -1.31
CA ALA A 136 -18.56 11.19 -2.08
C ALA A 136 -19.13 11.80 -3.37
N LEU A 137 -19.92 11.06 -4.15
CA LEU A 137 -20.45 11.52 -5.44
C LEU A 137 -21.37 12.73 -5.31
N ARG A 138 -22.11 12.88 -4.20
CA ARG A 138 -22.92 14.08 -3.91
C ARG A 138 -22.08 15.36 -3.82
N GLN A 139 -20.77 15.24 -3.64
CA GLN A 139 -19.85 16.37 -3.50
C GLN A 139 -19.19 16.77 -4.82
N HIS A 140 -19.44 16.02 -5.90
CA HIS A 140 -18.81 16.18 -7.21
C HIS A 140 -17.28 16.29 -7.09
N PRO A 141 -16.60 15.21 -6.63
CA PRO A 141 -15.17 15.21 -6.41
C PRO A 141 -14.40 15.27 -7.72
N ASP A 142 -13.38 16.11 -7.79
CA ASP A 142 -12.44 16.15 -8.91
C ASP A 142 -11.45 14.98 -8.82
N ILE A 143 -11.11 14.58 -7.59
CA ILE A 143 -10.24 13.43 -7.32
C ILE A 143 -10.67 12.70 -6.06
N ALA A 144 -10.54 11.37 -6.08
CA ALA A 144 -10.78 10.49 -4.96
C ALA A 144 -9.54 9.66 -4.63
N VAL A 145 -9.20 9.60 -3.35
CA VAL A 145 -8.16 8.71 -2.81
C VAL A 145 -8.84 7.60 -2.00
N ILE A 146 -8.60 6.35 -2.38
CA ILE A 146 -9.17 5.18 -1.69
C ILE A 146 -8.06 4.44 -0.97
N MET A 147 -8.22 4.22 0.34
CA MET A 147 -7.28 3.44 1.16
C MET A 147 -8.05 2.32 1.87
N VAL A 148 -8.04 1.11 1.31
CA VAL A 148 -8.80 -0.03 1.82
C VAL A 148 -8.08 -1.35 1.57
N GLY A 149 -8.29 -2.31 2.47
CA GLY A 149 -7.92 -3.71 2.26
C GLY A 149 -7.30 -4.39 3.47
N ALA A 150 -6.84 -3.62 4.46
CA ALA A 150 -6.34 -4.20 5.71
C ALA A 150 -7.45 -5.01 6.40
N ASN A 151 -8.66 -4.44 6.49
CA ASN A 151 -9.82 -5.12 7.06
C ASN A 151 -10.33 -6.29 6.22
N ASP A 152 -10.15 -6.26 4.90
CA ASP A 152 -10.51 -7.39 4.04
C ASP A 152 -9.64 -8.61 4.35
N VAL A 153 -8.35 -8.41 4.64
CA VAL A 153 -7.47 -9.50 5.06
C VAL A 153 -7.78 -9.93 6.49
N THR A 154 -7.86 -9.01 7.45
CA THR A 154 -8.04 -9.38 8.88
C THR A 154 -9.42 -9.98 9.17
N ARG A 155 -10.45 -9.60 8.41
CA ARG A 155 -11.81 -10.14 8.51
C ARG A 155 -12.09 -11.26 7.51
N HIS A 156 -11.08 -11.71 6.77
CA HIS A 156 -11.15 -12.83 5.83
C HIS A 156 -12.24 -12.67 4.75
N SER A 157 -12.38 -11.45 4.22
CA SER A 157 -13.20 -11.21 3.02
C SER A 157 -12.69 -12.07 1.85
N PRO A 158 -13.57 -12.65 1.01
CA PRO A 158 -13.15 -13.29 -0.22
C PRO A 158 -12.43 -12.28 -1.12
N ALA A 159 -11.17 -12.54 -1.46
CA ALA A 159 -10.32 -11.58 -2.17
C ALA A 159 -10.92 -11.12 -3.50
N GLN A 160 -11.52 -12.04 -4.26
CA GLN A 160 -12.18 -11.74 -5.53
C GLN A 160 -13.37 -10.80 -5.35
N LEU A 161 -14.12 -10.95 -4.25
CA LEU A 161 -15.24 -10.07 -3.93
C LEU A 161 -14.74 -8.66 -3.57
N ALA A 162 -13.73 -8.57 -2.69
CA ALA A 162 -13.16 -7.30 -2.28
C ALA A 162 -12.58 -6.51 -3.47
N VAL A 163 -11.81 -7.19 -4.33
CA VAL A 163 -11.23 -6.61 -5.55
C VAL A 163 -12.32 -6.14 -6.52
N ARG A 164 -13.36 -6.93 -6.72
CA ARG A 164 -14.49 -6.54 -7.58
C ARG A 164 -15.20 -5.29 -7.04
N GLN A 165 -15.51 -5.26 -5.75
CA GLN A 165 -16.17 -4.11 -5.11
C GLN A 165 -15.33 -2.83 -5.19
N LEU A 166 -14.01 -2.95 -5.03
CA LEU A 166 -13.10 -1.83 -5.25
C LEU A 166 -13.13 -1.37 -6.72
N GLY A 167 -13.04 -2.29 -7.68
CA GLY A 167 -13.10 -1.99 -9.11
C GLY A 167 -14.41 -1.30 -9.50
N GLU A 168 -15.55 -1.76 -8.97
CA GLU A 168 -16.87 -1.15 -9.15
C GLU A 168 -16.90 0.30 -8.61
N ALA A 169 -16.32 0.54 -7.42
CA ALA A 169 -16.23 1.88 -6.86
C ALA A 169 -15.34 2.82 -7.69
N VAL A 170 -14.20 2.33 -8.18
CA VAL A 170 -13.31 3.10 -9.06
C VAL A 170 -14.02 3.43 -10.38
N ALA A 171 -14.64 2.44 -11.02
CA ALA A 171 -15.35 2.63 -12.28
C ALA A 171 -16.48 3.66 -12.14
N ALA A 172 -17.24 3.62 -11.05
CA ALA A 172 -18.30 4.58 -10.77
C ALA A 172 -17.77 6.03 -10.58
N LEU A 173 -16.64 6.20 -9.87
CA LEU A 173 -15.99 7.51 -9.73
C LEU A 173 -15.51 8.03 -11.09
N ARG A 174 -14.80 7.21 -11.88
CA ARG A 174 -14.33 7.57 -13.23
C ARG A 174 -15.48 7.94 -14.16
N ALA A 175 -16.59 7.19 -14.10
CA ALA A 175 -17.79 7.47 -14.90
C ALA A 175 -18.46 8.82 -14.55
N ASN A 176 -18.18 9.37 -13.36
CA ASN A 176 -18.64 10.69 -12.92
C ASN A 176 -17.57 11.78 -13.09
N GLY A 177 -16.51 11.53 -13.88
CA GLY A 177 -15.47 12.51 -14.17
C GLY A 177 -14.47 12.72 -13.02
N CYS A 178 -14.49 11.89 -11.98
CA CYS A 178 -13.56 11.96 -10.87
C CYS A 178 -12.28 11.18 -11.19
N GLU A 179 -11.10 11.75 -10.99
CA GLU A 179 -9.84 11.01 -11.00
C GLU A 179 -9.71 10.11 -9.77
N VAL A 180 -9.05 8.95 -9.89
CA VAL A 180 -8.99 7.99 -8.77
C VAL A 180 -7.57 7.49 -8.55
N VAL A 181 -7.09 7.63 -7.32
CA VAL A 181 -5.83 7.04 -6.84
C VAL A 181 -6.12 6.10 -5.69
N VAL A 182 -5.67 4.85 -5.79
CA VAL A 182 -5.85 3.84 -4.74
C VAL A 182 -4.53 3.55 -4.06
N GLY A 183 -4.49 3.79 -2.75
CA GLY A 183 -3.46 3.24 -1.89
C GLY A 183 -3.77 1.76 -1.60
N THR A 184 -3.01 0.85 -2.19
CA THR A 184 -3.30 -0.59 -2.11
C THR A 184 -3.12 -1.15 -0.69
N CYS A 185 -3.67 -2.33 -0.45
CA CYS A 185 -3.56 -3.06 0.82
C CYS A 185 -2.10 -3.06 1.34
N PRO A 186 -1.87 -2.58 2.58
CA PRO A 186 -0.53 -2.55 3.16
C PRO A 186 -0.06 -3.97 3.52
N ASP A 187 1.26 -4.19 3.54
CA ASP A 187 1.86 -5.47 3.95
C ASP A 187 1.67 -5.67 5.47
N LEU A 188 0.64 -6.44 5.85
CA LEU A 188 0.31 -6.71 7.25
C LEU A 188 1.38 -7.55 7.99
N GLY A 189 2.35 -8.11 7.28
CA GLY A 189 3.49 -8.79 7.90
C GLY A 189 4.53 -7.84 8.49
N THR A 190 4.38 -6.51 8.34
CA THR A 190 5.22 -5.51 9.01
C THR A 190 4.72 -5.15 10.40
N ILE A 191 3.48 -5.52 10.74
CA ILE A 191 2.85 -5.21 12.02
C ILE A 191 3.58 -5.96 13.14
N LYS A 192 4.15 -5.21 14.08
CA LYS A 192 5.02 -5.75 15.15
C LYS A 192 4.33 -6.81 16.02
N PRO A 193 3.06 -6.64 16.46
CA PRO A 193 2.30 -7.69 17.15
C PRO A 193 2.17 -9.03 16.40
N VAL A 194 2.27 -9.05 15.08
CA VAL A 194 2.08 -10.27 14.28
C VAL A 194 3.38 -11.08 14.25
N ARG A 195 3.38 -12.25 14.89
CA ARG A 195 4.54 -13.16 14.99
C ARG A 195 4.52 -14.23 13.90
N PRO A 196 5.68 -14.83 13.53
CA PRO A 196 5.69 -16.01 12.67
C PRO A 196 5.12 -17.23 13.40
N PRO A 197 4.31 -18.08 12.73
CA PRO A 197 4.10 -18.12 11.29
C PRO A 197 3.01 -17.18 10.73
N LEU A 198 2.12 -16.62 11.55
CA LEU A 198 1.03 -15.75 11.08
C LEU A 198 1.53 -14.56 10.25
N ARG A 199 2.69 -14.01 10.59
CA ARG A 199 3.35 -12.92 9.84
C ARG A 199 3.55 -13.24 8.37
N TRP A 200 3.96 -14.47 8.07
CA TRP A 200 4.23 -14.89 6.69
C TRP A 200 2.93 -15.03 5.89
N VAL A 201 1.89 -15.56 6.53
CA VAL A 201 0.55 -15.68 5.95
C VAL A 201 -0.03 -14.30 5.70
N ALA A 202 -0.01 -13.40 6.69
CA ALA A 202 -0.51 -12.04 6.59
C ALA A 202 0.19 -11.25 5.47
N ARG A 203 1.52 -11.34 5.38
CA ARG A 203 2.31 -10.75 4.28
C ARG A 203 1.88 -11.28 2.92
N ARG A 204 1.74 -12.60 2.79
CA ARG A 204 1.36 -13.22 1.51
C ARG A 204 -0.03 -12.77 1.08
N LEU A 205 -1.01 -12.85 1.98
CA LEU A 205 -2.40 -12.49 1.68
C LEU A 205 -2.55 -11.01 1.33
N SER A 206 -1.91 -10.12 2.09
CA SER A 206 -1.96 -8.67 1.81
C SER A 206 -1.30 -8.31 0.48
N ARG A 207 -0.13 -8.88 0.15
CA ARG A 207 0.53 -8.64 -1.15
C ARG A 207 -0.26 -9.20 -2.32
N GLN A 208 -0.87 -10.38 -2.16
CA GLN A 208 -1.76 -10.95 -3.18
C GLN A 208 -2.98 -10.07 -3.41
N LEU A 209 -3.59 -9.56 -2.34
CA LEU A 209 -4.70 -8.61 -2.44
C LEU A 209 -4.25 -7.32 -3.13
N ALA A 210 -3.11 -6.73 -2.75
CA ALA A 210 -2.58 -5.51 -3.35
C ALA A 210 -2.32 -5.64 -4.86
N ALA A 211 -1.76 -6.77 -5.30
CA ALA A 211 -1.56 -7.06 -6.72
C ALA A 211 -2.91 -7.14 -7.46
N ALA A 212 -3.89 -7.87 -6.90
CA ALA A 212 -5.22 -7.99 -7.50
C ALA A 212 -5.98 -6.65 -7.53
N GLN A 213 -5.86 -5.83 -6.48
CA GLN A 213 -6.38 -4.47 -6.46
C GLN A 213 -5.76 -3.62 -7.56
N THR A 214 -4.44 -3.70 -7.77
CA THR A 214 -3.76 -2.97 -8.84
C THR A 214 -4.33 -3.28 -10.22
N ILE A 215 -4.52 -4.56 -10.53
CA ILE A 215 -5.10 -4.97 -11.81
C ILE A 215 -6.49 -4.36 -11.98
N ALA A 216 -7.39 -4.58 -11.03
CA ALA A 216 -8.77 -4.12 -11.13
C ALA A 216 -8.91 -2.58 -11.19
N VAL A 217 -8.08 -1.85 -10.45
CA VAL A 217 -8.11 -0.38 -10.43
C VAL A 217 -7.61 0.19 -11.76
N VAL A 218 -6.51 -0.34 -12.28
CA VAL A 218 -5.94 0.10 -13.57
C VAL A 218 -6.89 -0.20 -14.72
N GLU A 219 -7.50 -1.39 -14.73
CA GLU A 219 -8.53 -1.76 -15.71
C GLU A 219 -9.77 -0.86 -15.63
N ALA A 220 -10.18 -0.46 -14.42
CA ALA A 220 -11.26 0.49 -14.18
C ALA A 220 -10.89 1.95 -14.50
N GLY A 221 -9.64 2.23 -14.87
CA GLY A 221 -9.16 3.56 -15.29
C GLY A 221 -8.67 4.45 -14.16
N GLY A 222 -8.41 3.88 -12.98
CA GLY A 222 -7.71 4.56 -11.87
C GLY A 222 -6.21 4.30 -11.88
N ARG A 223 -5.51 4.89 -10.91
CA ARG A 223 -4.09 4.68 -10.63
C ARG A 223 -3.93 3.99 -9.29
N THR A 224 -2.88 3.20 -9.11
CA THR A 224 -2.53 2.68 -7.79
C THR A 224 -1.19 3.19 -7.32
N VAL A 225 -1.07 3.35 -6.00
CA VAL A 225 0.19 3.55 -5.31
C VAL A 225 0.32 2.41 -4.31
N SER A 226 1.39 1.64 -4.45
CA SER A 226 1.72 0.63 -3.47
C SER A 226 2.09 1.31 -2.16
N LEU A 227 1.21 1.18 -1.18
CA LEU A 227 1.53 1.48 0.21
C LEU A 227 2.31 0.32 0.86
N GLY A 228 2.49 -0.77 0.09
CA GLY A 228 3.17 -2.00 0.45
C GLY A 228 4.65 -1.75 0.75
N SER A 229 4.93 -1.59 2.05
CA SER A 229 6.20 -1.15 2.63
C SER A 229 6.43 0.35 2.65
N LEU A 230 5.40 1.18 2.97
CA LEU A 230 5.66 2.54 3.51
C LEU A 230 6.65 2.49 4.67
N LEU A 231 6.89 1.26 5.15
CA LEU A 231 7.97 0.77 5.93
C LEU A 231 8.68 -0.45 5.28
N GLY A 232 9.75 -0.26 4.49
CA GLY A 232 10.71 -1.34 4.17
C GLY A 232 11.37 -1.93 5.43
N PRO A 233 12.35 -2.84 5.33
CA PRO A 233 13.07 -3.36 6.50
C PRO A 233 13.58 -2.27 7.45
N GLU A 234 14.06 -1.14 6.90
CA GLU A 234 14.56 0.04 7.61
C GLU A 234 13.53 0.75 8.49
N PHE A 235 12.25 0.50 8.24
CA PHE A 235 11.14 1.20 8.85
C PHE A 235 10.23 0.26 9.66
N ALA A 236 10.20 -1.04 9.34
CA ALA A 236 9.76 -2.06 10.30
C ALA A 236 10.63 -2.01 11.58
N ALA A 237 11.83 -1.44 11.47
CA ALA A 237 12.73 -1.10 12.57
C ALA A 237 12.44 0.26 13.25
N ARG A 238 11.46 1.06 12.79
CA ARG A 238 11.09 2.39 13.30
C ARG A 238 9.73 2.40 14.00
N PRO A 239 9.66 2.16 15.32
CA PRO A 239 8.42 2.16 16.09
C PRO A 239 7.62 3.46 15.99
N GLU A 240 8.28 4.60 15.76
CA GLU A 240 7.70 5.94 15.65
C GLU A 240 6.74 6.11 14.47
N MET A 241 6.75 5.18 13.52
CA MET A 241 5.84 5.18 12.36
C MET A 241 4.46 4.60 12.66
N PHE A 242 4.30 3.98 13.83
CA PHE A 242 3.04 3.43 14.29
C PHE A 242 2.49 4.27 15.45
N ALA A 243 1.17 4.36 15.53
CA ALA A 243 0.47 4.94 16.67
C ALA A 243 0.66 4.08 17.93
N ALA A 244 0.09 4.54 19.04
CA ALA A 244 0.21 3.87 20.35
C ALA A 244 -0.27 2.40 20.35
N ASP A 245 -1.14 2.04 19.41
CA ASP A 245 -1.64 0.67 19.24
C ASP A 245 -0.68 -0.27 18.51
N ARG A 246 0.42 0.26 17.94
CA ARG A 246 1.43 -0.46 17.16
C ARG A 246 0.87 -1.14 15.90
N TYR A 247 -0.24 -0.62 15.38
CA TYR A 247 -0.93 -1.14 14.20
C TYR A 247 -1.23 -0.03 13.21
N HIS A 248 -1.89 1.04 13.62
CA HIS A 248 -2.20 2.15 12.72
C HIS A 248 -0.98 3.06 12.50
N PRO A 249 -0.90 3.78 11.37
CA PRO A 249 0.16 4.77 11.16
C PRO A 249 0.12 5.89 12.21
N SER A 250 1.28 6.37 12.63
CA SER A 250 1.40 7.62 13.40
C SER A 250 1.26 8.83 12.47
N ALA A 251 1.32 10.05 13.02
CA ALA A 251 1.39 11.27 12.21
C ALA A 251 2.54 11.24 11.19
N GLN A 252 3.71 10.71 11.57
CA GLN A 252 4.84 10.53 10.66
C GLN A 252 4.58 9.43 9.62
N GLY A 253 3.90 8.36 10.02
CA GLY A 253 3.42 7.31 9.12
C GLY A 253 2.50 7.86 8.03
N TYR A 254 1.51 8.67 8.42
CA TYR A 254 0.60 9.32 7.48
C TYR A 254 1.28 10.37 6.61
N ALA A 255 2.23 11.16 7.14
CA ALA A 255 3.04 12.07 6.33
C ALA A 255 3.79 11.32 5.22
N THR A 256 4.40 10.17 5.55
CA THR A 256 5.10 9.33 4.56
C THR A 256 4.15 8.73 3.54
N ALA A 257 2.97 8.29 3.97
CA ALA A 257 1.92 7.82 3.07
C ALA A 257 1.46 8.92 2.09
N ALA A 258 1.18 10.12 2.61
CA ALA A 258 0.76 11.26 1.81
C ALA A 258 1.84 11.68 0.80
N MET A 259 3.12 11.71 1.20
CA MET A 259 4.23 11.98 0.28
C MET A 259 4.35 10.96 -0.86
N ALA A 260 4.04 9.68 -0.60
CA ALA A 260 4.04 8.65 -1.64
C ALA A 260 2.86 8.80 -2.62
N VAL A 261 1.69 9.22 -2.13
CA VAL A 261 0.44 9.28 -2.91
C VAL A 261 0.29 10.60 -3.67
N LEU A 262 0.74 11.72 -3.09
CA LEU A 262 0.55 13.08 -3.63
C LEU A 262 1.04 13.23 -5.08
N PRO A 263 2.24 12.73 -5.48
CA PRO A 263 2.68 12.83 -6.87
C PRO A 263 1.70 12.19 -7.87
N SER A 264 1.09 11.06 -7.51
CA SER A 264 0.10 10.38 -8.36
C SER A 264 -1.22 11.13 -8.41
N VAL A 265 -1.62 11.79 -7.31
CA VAL A 265 -2.78 12.68 -7.24
C VAL A 265 -2.59 13.87 -8.18
N CYS A 266 -1.46 14.55 -8.10
CA CYS A 266 -1.13 15.68 -8.97
C CYS A 266 -1.02 15.26 -10.44
N ALA A 267 -0.41 14.10 -10.73
CA ALA A 267 -0.28 13.58 -12.09
C ALA A 267 -1.63 13.14 -12.68
N ALA A 268 -2.58 12.67 -11.86
CA ALA A 268 -3.93 12.34 -12.32
C ALA A 268 -4.71 13.60 -12.74
N LEU A 269 -4.50 14.71 -12.03
CA LEU A 269 -5.12 16.00 -12.33
C LEU A 269 -4.36 16.83 -13.39
N GLY A 270 -3.28 16.30 -13.98
CA GLY A 270 -2.49 17.01 -14.98
C GLY A 270 -1.75 18.24 -14.46
N LEU A 271 -1.42 18.27 -13.16
CA LEU A 271 -0.76 19.42 -12.51
C LEU A 271 0.77 19.42 -12.65
N TRP A 272 1.34 18.46 -13.38
CA TRP A 272 2.77 18.42 -13.66
C TRP A 272 2.99 19.01 -15.06
N PRO A 273 3.93 19.94 -15.25
CA PRO A 273 4.23 20.49 -16.57
C PRO A 273 4.69 19.39 -17.53
N GLU A 274 4.22 19.42 -18.77
CA GLU A 274 4.57 18.42 -19.80
C GLU A 274 6.08 18.34 -20.09
N GLU A 275 6.84 19.39 -19.76
CA GLU A 275 8.27 19.56 -20.08
C GLU A 275 9.24 18.73 -19.21
N GLU A 276 8.83 18.18 -18.06
CA GLU A 276 9.67 17.31 -17.22
C GLU A 276 9.41 15.81 -17.47
N HIS A 277 9.07 15.42 -18.70
CA HIS A 277 9.29 14.03 -19.10
C HIS A 277 10.76 13.88 -19.46
N PRO A 278 11.60 13.27 -18.60
CA PRO A 278 12.99 13.03 -18.96
C PRO A 278 13.02 12.27 -20.29
N THR A 279 13.74 12.83 -21.25
CA THR A 279 13.94 12.31 -22.60
C THR A 279 14.63 10.94 -22.61
N ALA A 280 15.14 10.50 -21.45
CA ALA A 280 15.60 9.15 -21.17
C ALA A 280 14.70 8.49 -20.10
N PRO A 281 14.43 7.18 -20.20
CA PRO A 281 13.70 6.46 -19.15
C PRO A 281 14.42 6.63 -17.81
N VAL A 282 13.68 7.08 -16.80
CA VAL A 282 14.19 7.13 -15.42
C VAL A 282 14.59 5.69 -15.03
N PRO A 283 15.81 5.44 -14.53
CA PRO A 283 16.21 4.11 -14.11
C PRO A 283 15.21 3.53 -13.09
N GLY A 284 14.51 2.47 -13.49
CA GLY A 284 13.48 1.79 -12.68
C GLY A 284 12.05 1.94 -13.19
N ASP A 285 11.77 2.90 -14.08
CA ASP A 285 10.47 2.99 -14.74
C ASP A 285 10.37 1.96 -15.87
N ALA A 286 9.21 1.31 -16.01
CA ALA A 286 9.01 0.28 -17.02
C ALA A 286 7.56 0.22 -17.49
N VAL A 287 7.36 0.04 -18.81
CA VAL A 287 6.07 -0.35 -19.37
C VAL A 287 6.00 -1.86 -19.38
N LEU A 288 5.06 -2.41 -18.60
CA LEU A 288 4.92 -3.85 -18.38
C LEU A 288 3.46 -4.28 -18.56
N PRO A 289 3.18 -5.56 -18.84
CA PRO A 289 1.83 -6.08 -18.74
C PRO A 289 1.27 -5.80 -17.34
N VAL A 290 0.01 -5.39 -17.23
CA VAL A 290 -0.60 -4.93 -15.96
C VAL A 290 -0.38 -5.94 -14.82
N ALA A 291 -0.52 -7.23 -15.09
CA ALA A 291 -0.29 -8.28 -14.09
C ALA A 291 1.17 -8.33 -13.58
N VAL A 292 2.14 -8.08 -14.45
CA VAL A 292 3.57 -8.05 -14.09
C VAL A 292 3.88 -6.79 -13.29
N ALA A 293 3.38 -5.63 -13.73
CA ALA A 293 3.49 -4.37 -12.99
C ALA A 293 2.87 -4.49 -11.59
N ALA A 294 1.69 -5.10 -11.48
CA ALA A 294 0.99 -5.34 -10.23
C ALA A 294 1.80 -6.24 -9.27
N ALA A 295 2.36 -7.34 -9.77
CA ALA A 295 3.20 -8.23 -8.97
C ALA A 295 4.49 -7.53 -8.48
N ALA A 296 5.12 -6.73 -9.35
CA ALA A 296 6.31 -5.96 -9.00
C ALA A 296 6.02 -4.87 -7.96
N ALA A 297 4.90 -4.16 -8.10
CA ALA A 297 4.47 -3.09 -7.20
C ALA A 297 4.03 -3.60 -5.81
N ALA A 298 3.36 -4.77 -5.74
CA ALA A 298 2.84 -5.30 -4.48
C ALA A 298 3.92 -5.58 -3.42
N GLY A 299 5.18 -5.73 -3.82
CA GLY A 299 6.32 -5.91 -2.93
C GLY A 299 7.19 -4.67 -2.72
N ARG A 300 6.89 -3.53 -3.36
CA ARG A 300 7.74 -2.34 -3.40
C ARG A 300 6.94 -1.07 -3.19
N SER A 301 7.14 -0.40 -2.07
CA SER A 301 6.39 0.80 -1.75
C SER A 301 6.72 2.02 -2.58
N GLY A 302 5.77 2.95 -2.63
CA GLY A 302 5.90 4.18 -3.42
C GLY A 302 5.96 3.92 -4.93
N THR A 303 5.63 2.68 -5.33
CA THR A 303 5.53 2.30 -6.72
C THR A 303 4.14 2.65 -7.21
N GLU A 304 4.05 3.56 -8.19
CA GLU A 304 2.82 3.88 -8.90
C GLU A 304 2.64 2.90 -10.07
N VAL A 305 1.39 2.47 -10.29
CA VAL A 305 0.98 1.78 -11.50
C VAL A 305 -0.18 2.56 -12.14
N ALA A 306 -0.01 2.94 -13.40
CA ALA A 306 -1.03 3.62 -14.19
C ALA A 306 -1.16 2.96 -15.57
N ALA A 307 -2.37 2.89 -16.12
CA ALA A 307 -2.58 2.37 -17.46
C ALA A 307 -1.82 3.22 -18.49
N VAL A 308 -1.18 2.56 -19.45
CA VAL A 308 -0.65 3.20 -20.66
C VAL A 308 -1.15 2.45 -21.87
N ASP A 309 -1.40 3.19 -22.95
CA ASP A 309 -1.69 2.60 -24.24
C ASP A 309 -0.53 2.92 -25.19
N PRO A 310 0.51 2.07 -25.23
CA PRO A 310 1.71 2.41 -25.98
C PRO A 310 1.45 2.54 -27.49
N GLU A 311 0.49 1.80 -28.06
CA GLU A 311 0.24 1.74 -29.51
C GLU A 311 -1.19 1.25 -29.88
N GLY A 312 -2.24 1.64 -29.14
CA GLY A 312 -3.62 1.20 -29.41
C GLY A 312 -3.94 -0.23 -28.96
N ALA A 313 -3.11 -0.80 -28.08
CA ALA A 313 -3.23 -2.16 -27.55
C ALA A 313 -4.22 -2.27 -26.36
N GLY A 314 -4.84 -1.15 -25.95
CA GLY A 314 -5.80 -1.08 -24.86
C GLY A 314 -5.15 -1.18 -23.47
N ARG A 315 -5.98 -1.21 -22.41
CA ARG A 315 -5.59 -1.17 -20.98
C ARG A 315 -4.82 -2.40 -20.45
N ARG A 316 -4.10 -3.12 -21.31
CA ARG A 316 -3.34 -4.33 -20.98
C ARG A 316 -1.91 -4.05 -20.53
N TRP A 317 -1.46 -2.81 -20.67
CA TRP A 317 -0.14 -2.34 -20.28
C TRP A 317 -0.24 -1.26 -19.20
N ALA A 318 0.74 -1.25 -18.31
CA ALA A 318 0.86 -0.24 -17.29
C ALA A 318 2.29 0.27 -17.17
N LEU A 319 2.39 1.57 -16.89
CA LEU A 319 3.63 2.22 -16.49
C LEU A 319 3.82 2.01 -14.99
N LEU A 320 4.94 1.38 -14.66
CA LEU A 320 5.46 1.27 -13.31
C LEU A 320 6.38 2.47 -13.07
N ARG A 321 6.09 3.29 -12.05
CA ARG A 321 6.98 4.41 -11.64
C ARG A 321 7.44 4.25 -10.19
N HIS A 322 8.71 4.55 -9.92
CA HIS A 322 9.23 4.59 -8.56
C HIS A 322 9.34 6.03 -8.05
N ARG A 323 8.35 6.49 -7.27
CA ARG A 323 8.25 7.91 -6.85
C ARG A 323 8.88 8.24 -5.51
N LEU A 324 9.21 7.23 -4.68
CA LEU A 324 9.92 7.44 -3.42
C LEU A 324 11.37 6.97 -3.55
N ARG A 325 12.32 7.92 -3.58
CA ARG A 325 13.75 7.67 -3.32
C ARG A 325 14.14 8.44 -2.07
N ILE A 326 13.87 7.89 -0.90
CA ILE A 326 14.59 8.35 0.29
C ILE A 326 15.96 7.66 0.26
N GLY A 327 16.90 8.27 -0.47
CA GLY A 327 18.32 8.08 -0.18
C GLY A 327 18.63 8.96 1.03
N LEU A 328 18.71 8.38 2.22
CA LEU A 328 19.35 9.08 3.34
C LEU A 328 20.83 9.33 2.97
N PRO A 329 21.42 10.49 3.29
CA PRO A 329 22.85 10.70 3.10
C PRO A 329 23.63 9.59 3.82
N GLY A 330 24.40 8.79 3.08
CA GLY A 330 25.34 7.80 3.63
C GLY A 330 25.16 6.35 3.19
N ALA A 331 24.07 5.96 2.53
CA ALA A 331 23.97 4.63 1.91
C ALA A 331 24.50 4.69 0.48
N GLY A 332 25.83 4.64 0.33
CA GLY A 332 26.45 4.44 -0.97
C GLY A 332 25.89 3.16 -1.61
N LEU A 333 25.27 3.30 -2.78
CA LEU A 333 25.01 2.15 -3.64
C LEU A 333 26.37 1.48 -3.92
N PRO A 334 26.52 0.16 -3.76
CA PRO A 334 27.73 -0.52 -4.19
C PRO A 334 27.86 -0.32 -5.70
N ASP A 335 28.97 0.30 -6.09
CA ASP A 335 29.34 0.53 -7.47
C ASP A 335 29.41 -0.84 -8.18
N PRO A 336 28.58 -1.10 -9.21
CA PRO A 336 28.55 -2.40 -9.89
C PRO A 336 29.86 -2.70 -10.65
N GLU A 337 30.76 -1.73 -10.77
CA GLU A 337 32.07 -1.87 -11.43
C GLU A 337 33.22 -2.28 -10.49
N ALA A 338 33.05 -2.21 -9.16
CA ALA A 338 34.14 -2.52 -8.22
C ALA A 338 34.45 -4.03 -8.10
N GLY A 339 33.63 -4.90 -8.70
CA GLY A 339 33.78 -6.36 -8.64
C GLY A 339 34.71 -6.98 -9.70
N LYS A 340 35.31 -6.21 -10.61
CA LYS A 340 36.12 -6.74 -11.72
C LYS A 340 37.62 -6.42 -11.69
N ALA A 341 38.13 -5.74 -10.67
CA ALA A 341 39.55 -5.38 -10.58
C ALA A 341 40.32 -6.04 -9.42
N ALA A 342 39.87 -7.20 -8.92
CA ALA A 342 40.61 -7.97 -7.91
C ALA A 342 40.77 -9.43 -8.37
N GLY A 343 41.58 -9.62 -9.42
CA GLY A 343 41.85 -10.92 -10.03
C GLY A 343 43.20 -10.97 -10.74
N ALA A 344 44.25 -10.44 -10.11
CA ALA A 344 45.64 -10.73 -10.48
C ALA A 344 46.43 -10.93 -9.18
N GLY A 345 46.90 -12.16 -8.97
CA GLY A 345 47.35 -12.67 -7.68
C GLY A 345 48.66 -12.06 -7.16
N PRO A 346 48.95 -12.22 -5.86
CA PRO A 346 50.23 -11.80 -5.30
C PRO A 346 51.29 -12.88 -5.58
N GLY A 347 52.31 -12.49 -6.35
CA GLY A 347 53.58 -13.19 -6.41
C GLY A 347 54.26 -13.18 -5.05
N SER A 348 54.75 -14.35 -4.66
CA SER A 348 55.62 -14.57 -3.51
C SER A 348 56.96 -13.82 -3.64
N THR A 349 57.53 -13.47 -2.48
CA THR A 349 58.94 -13.23 -2.07
C THR A 349 59.05 -11.89 -1.34
N SER A 350 58.97 -11.83 -0.01
CA SER A 350 60.01 -12.19 0.97
C SER A 350 61.39 -11.64 0.63
N ALA A 351 61.71 -10.47 1.20
CA ALA A 351 63.08 -10.05 1.50
C ALA A 351 63.06 -9.19 2.77
N SER A 352 63.34 -9.84 3.89
CA SER A 352 63.89 -9.23 5.08
C SER A 352 65.34 -8.81 4.81
N SER A 353 65.72 -7.60 5.20
CA SER A 353 66.86 -7.33 6.10
C SER A 353 67.48 -5.93 5.94
N HIS A 354 67.88 -5.42 7.10
CA HIS A 354 68.92 -4.43 7.38
C HIS A 354 68.70 -2.94 7.13
N ALA A 355 68.45 -2.27 8.27
CA ALA A 355 68.99 -0.96 8.60
C ALA A 355 70.52 -0.94 8.43
N GLY A 356 71.01 0.08 7.73
CA GLY A 356 72.40 0.48 7.64
C GLY A 356 72.49 1.99 7.81
N THR A 357 72.89 2.40 9.01
CA THR A 357 73.38 3.73 9.36
C THR A 357 74.74 3.98 8.70
N GLY A 358 74.97 5.20 8.20
CA GLY A 358 76.32 5.69 7.93
C GLY A 358 76.39 6.72 6.80
N ASP A 359 76.14 7.99 7.11
CA ASP A 359 76.90 9.10 6.55
C ASP A 359 77.79 9.60 7.70
N ALA A 360 79.05 9.14 7.67
CA ALA A 360 80.20 9.99 7.41
C ALA A 360 80.98 9.34 6.25
#